data_AF-K4EWQ7-F1
#
_entry.id   AF-K4EWQ7-F1
#
_cell.length_a   1.000
_cell.length_b   1.000
_cell.length_c   1.000
_cell.angle_alpha   90.00
_cell.angle_beta   90.00
_cell.angle_gamma   90.00
#
_symmetry.space_group_name_H-M   'P 1'
#
loop_
_entity.id
_entity.type
_entity.pdbx_description
1 polymer ?
#
loop_
_entity_poly.entity_id
_entity_poly.type
_entity_poly.pdbx_seq_one_letter_code
_entity_poly.pdbx_strand_id
1 'polypeptide(L)' 'MGGVGKTTVSKALYNKFCHSFEASSFLADVRETMQKDGKVSLQQRLLSDITKTRIEVGNADRGISVIKNRLGCRKGVGCN' A
#
# COMPACT_ATOMS: atom_id res chain seq x y z
N MET A 1 -0.89 6.74 24.43
CA MET A 1 -1.58 7.59 23.43
C MET A 1 -0.64 8.70 22.99
N GLY A 2 -0.20 8.68 21.73
CA GLY A 2 0.86 9.56 21.24
C GLY A 2 0.40 10.43 20.07
N GLY A 3 -0.03 11.66 20.39
CA GLY A 3 0.18 12.85 19.56
C GLY A 3 -0.79 13.14 18.40
N VAL A 4 -1.50 14.26 18.54
CA VAL A 4 -2.09 15.17 17.53
C VAL A 4 -1.95 14.71 16.07
N GLY A 5 -3.08 14.29 15.50
CA GLY A 5 -3.54 14.62 14.15
C GLY A 5 -2.76 14.16 12.93
N LYS A 6 -1.55 13.58 13.04
CA LYS A 6 -0.72 13.24 11.87
C LYS A 6 -1.45 12.26 10.94
N THR A 7 -1.97 11.17 11.50
CA THR A 7 -2.79 10.21 10.75
C THR A 7 -4.07 10.87 10.24
N THR A 8 -4.66 11.80 10.99
CA THR A 8 -5.84 12.57 10.58
C THR A 8 -5.57 13.43 9.35
N VAL A 9 -4.46 14.17 9.32
CA VAL A 9 -4.04 15.00 8.18
C VAL A 9 -3.71 14.13 6.98
N SER A 10 -2.95 13.04 7.18
CA SER A 10 -2.66 12.07 6.11
C SER A 10 -3.94 11.46 5.54
N LYS A 11 -4.93 11.15 6.40
CA LYS A 11 -6.22 10.61 5.97
C LYS A 11 -7.04 11.63 5.20
N ALA A 12 -7.06 12.89 5.64
CA ALA A 12 -7.76 13.98 4.95
C ALA A 12 -7.16 14.22 3.55
N LEU A 13 -5.82 14.24 3.43
CA LEU A 13 -5.15 14.32 2.13
C LEU A 13 -5.46 13.12 1.25
N TYR A 14 -5.39 11.91 1.80
CA TYR A 14 -5.75 10.70 1.06
C TYR A 14 -7.18 10.79 0.51
N ASN A 15 -8.16 11.11 1.35
CA ASN A 15 -9.56 11.21 0.93
C ASN A 15 -9.77 12.30 -0.14
N LYS A 16 -8.97 13.37 -0.12
CA LYS A 16 -9.04 14.45 -1.11
C LYS A 16 -8.52 14.01 -2.48
N PHE A 17 -7.49 13.16 -2.53
CA PHE A 17 -6.76 12.86 -3.76
C PHE A 17 -6.92 11.42 -4.27
N CYS A 18 -7.38 10.48 -3.45
CA CYS A 18 -7.43 9.05 -3.82
C CYS A 18 -8.25 8.79 -5.09
N HIS A 19 -9.30 9.59 -5.31
CA HIS A 19 -10.16 9.51 -6.49
C HIS A 19 -9.48 9.96 -7.79
N SER A 20 -8.37 10.70 -7.70
CA SER A 20 -7.59 11.14 -8.85
C SER A 20 -6.63 10.07 -9.38
N PHE A 21 -6.47 8.94 -8.67
CA PHE A 21 -5.57 7.86 -9.05
C PHE A 21 -6.36 6.60 -9.40
N GLU A 22 -5.90 5.86 -10.42
CA GLU A 22 -6.50 4.58 -10.83
C GLU A 22 -6.44 3.52 -9.70
N ALA A 23 -5.36 3.59 -8.91
CA ALA A 23 -5.05 2.72 -7.80
C ALA A 23 -4.56 3.55 -6.59
N SER A 24 -5.10 3.29 -5.41
CA SER A 24 -4.68 3.95 -4.17
C SER A 24 -4.92 3.04 -2.96
N SER A 25 -4.13 3.23 -1.89
CA SER A 25 -4.27 2.50 -0.63
C SER A 25 -3.85 3.41 0.53
N PHE A 26 -4.53 3.27 1.68
CA PHE A 26 -4.19 3.99 2.91
C PHE A 26 -3.92 3.02 4.06
N LEU A 27 -2.68 3.03 4.55
CA LEU A 27 -2.25 2.19 5.66
C LEU A 27 -2.11 3.04 6.93
N ALA A 28 -3.15 3.08 7.77
CA ALA A 28 -3.24 3.97 8.93
C ALA A 28 -2.27 3.58 10.07
N ASP A 29 -2.27 2.31 10.47
CA ASP A 29 -1.62 1.84 11.70
C ASP A 29 -0.49 0.84 11.39
N VAL A 30 0.39 1.18 10.43
CA VAL A 30 1.44 0.29 9.92
C VAL A 30 2.23 -0.39 11.03
N ARG A 31 2.68 0.37 12.04
CA ARG A 31 3.48 -0.19 13.16
C ARG A 31 2.67 -1.18 14.00
N GLU A 32 1.40 -0.92 14.24
CA GLU A 32 0.54 -1.81 15.02
C GLU A 32 0.20 -3.08 14.23
N THR A 33 -0.22 -2.93 12.97
CA THR A 33 -0.51 -4.05 12.07
C THR A 33 0.74 -4.91 11.83
N MET A 34 1.94 -4.30 11.69
CA MET A 34 3.18 -5.07 11.57
C MET A 34 3.44 -5.96 12.79
N GLN A 35 3.09 -5.50 14.00
CA GLN A 35 3.30 -6.26 15.23
C GLN A 35 2.22 -7.34 15.44
N LYS A 36 0.97 -7.06 15.08
CA LYS A 36 -0.15 -8.00 15.25
C LYS A 36 -0.24 -9.04 14.14
N ASP A 37 -0.18 -8.57 12.89
CA ASP A 37 -0.53 -9.35 11.70
C ASP A 37 0.67 -9.59 10.78
N GLY A 38 1.85 -9.06 11.14
CA GLY A 38 3.09 -9.22 10.39
C GLY A 38 3.20 -8.35 9.15
N LYS A 39 4.38 -8.38 8.50
CA LYS A 39 4.65 -7.60 7.29
C LYS A 39 3.88 -8.09 6.06
N VAL A 40 3.61 -9.39 5.99
CA VAL A 40 2.94 -10.03 4.84
C VAL A 40 1.50 -9.54 4.69
N SER A 41 0.76 -9.39 5.80
CA SER A 41 -0.63 -8.90 5.77
C SER A 41 -0.73 -7.48 5.21
N LEU A 42 0.21 -6.59 5.57
CA LEU A 42 0.27 -5.23 5.02
C LEU A 42 0.56 -5.22 3.52
N GLN A 43 1.43 -6.10 3.05
CA GLN A 43 1.71 -6.23 1.62
C GLN A 43 0.50 -6.76 0.85
N GLN A 44 -0.18 -7.77 1.38
CA GLN A 44 -1.41 -8.30 0.79
C GLN A 44 -2.51 -7.25 0.73
N ARG A 45 -2.67 -6.45 1.80
CA ARG A 45 -3.62 -5.33 1.84
C ARG A 45 -3.29 -4.27 0.79
N LEU A 46 -2.05 -3.79 0.76
CA LEU A 46 -1.59 -2.83 -0.24
C LEU A 46 -1.84 -3.35 -1.66
N LEU A 47 -1.43 -4.58 -1.94
CA LEU A 47 -1.61 -5.22 -3.25
C LEU A 47 -3.09 -5.37 -3.61
N SER A 48 -3.94 -5.71 -2.65
CA SER A 48 -5.37 -5.88 -2.90
C SER A 48 -6.06 -4.55 -3.19
N ASP A 49 -5.72 -3.51 -2.45
CA ASP A 49 -6.26 -2.16 -2.66
C ASP A 49 -5.86 -1.61 -4.04
N ILE A 50 -4.59 -1.76 -4.45
CA ILE A 50 -4.12 -1.23 -5.73
C ILE A 50 -4.55 -2.05 -6.95
N THR A 51 -4.78 -3.36 -6.78
CA THR A 51 -5.20 -4.25 -7.88
C THR A 51 -6.71 -4.51 -7.91
N LYS A 52 -7.45 -4.03 -6.91
CA LYS A 52 -8.89 -4.30 -6.71
C LYS A 52 -9.23 -5.78 -6.69
N THR A 53 -8.26 -6.64 -6.35
CA THR A 53 -8.38 -8.11 -6.34
C THR A 53 -7.66 -8.66 -5.11
N ARG A 54 -8.16 -9.74 -4.51
CA ARG A 54 -7.46 -10.37 -3.38
C ARG A 54 -6.13 -10.98 -3.85
N ILE A 55 -5.03 -10.49 -3.29
CA ILE A 55 -3.68 -11.00 -3.57
C ILE A 55 -3.09 -11.63 -2.32
N GLU A 56 -2.70 -12.90 -2.44
CA GLU A 56 -2.00 -13.64 -1.38
C GLU A 56 -0.53 -13.81 -1.75
N VAL A 57 0.33 -13.43 -0.82
CA VAL A 57 1.78 -13.63 -0.92
C VAL A 57 2.24 -14.47 0.25
N GLY A 58 3.03 -15.52 -0.02
CA GLY A 58 3.47 -16.47 0.99
C GLY A 58 4.63 -15.99 1.87
N ASN A 59 5.34 -14.93 1.49
CA ASN A 59 6.41 -14.34 2.27
C ASN A 59 6.67 -12.87 1.88
N ALA A 60 7.45 -12.19 2.70
CA ALA A 60 7.72 -10.76 2.58
C ALA A 60 8.49 -10.40 1.29
N ASP A 61 9.44 -11.24 0.88
CA ASP A 61 10.27 -11.01 -0.31
C ASP A 61 9.46 -11.09 -1.60
N ARG A 62 8.59 -12.10 -1.70
CA ARG A 62 7.62 -12.22 -2.79
C ARG A 62 6.68 -11.02 -2.81
N GLY A 63 6.18 -10.59 -1.65
CA GLY A 63 5.36 -9.39 -1.55
C GLY A 63 6.06 -8.13 -2.08
N ILE A 64 7.32 -7.92 -1.71
CA ILE A 64 8.13 -6.80 -2.24
C ILE A 64 8.27 -6.89 -3.76
N SER A 65 8.57 -8.08 -4.29
CA SER A 65 8.73 -8.29 -5.74
C SER A 65 7.44 -7.95 -6.50
N VAL A 66 6.29 -8.42 -6.01
CA VAL A 66 4.99 -8.12 -6.64
C VAL A 66 4.66 -6.63 -6.55
N ILE A 67 4.89 -5.99 -5.39
CA ILE A 67 4.68 -4.55 -5.21
C ILE A 67 5.56 -3.77 -6.20
N LYS A 68 6.85 -4.13 -6.34
CA LYS A 68 7.76 -3.51 -7.31
C LYS A 68 7.29 -3.70 -8.75
N ASN A 69 6.79 -4.88 -9.11
CA ASN A 69 6.29 -5.13 -10.46
C ASN A 69 4.99 -4.36 -10.77
N ARG A 70 4.15 -4.11 -9.76
CA ARG A 70 2.86 -3.41 -9.91
C ARG A 70 3.00 -1.89 -9.85
N LEU A 71 3.83 -1.38 -8.95
CA LEU A 71 4.03 0.06 -8.71
C LEU A 71 5.29 0.62 -9.38
N GLY A 72 6.22 -0.24 -9.77
CA GLY A 72 7.44 0.18 -10.43
C GLY A 72 7.14 0.69 -11.83
N CYS A 73 7.42 1.97 -12.07
CA CYS A 73 7.66 2.45 -13.42
C CYS A 73 8.71 1.55 -14.08
N ARG A 74 8.45 1.06 -15.29
CA ARG A 74 9.49 0.41 -16.09
C ARG A 74 10.66 1.38 -16.17
N LYS A 75 11.80 1.04 -15.58
CA LYS A 75 13.03 1.77 -15.85
C LYS A 75 13.40 1.45 -17.30
N GLY A 76 13.02 2.34 -18.22
CA GLY A 76 13.59 2.44 -19.57
C GLY A 76 13.17 1.41 -20.61
N VAL A 77 11.87 1.28 -20.92
CA VAL A 77 11.45 0.89 -22.28
C VAL A 77 10.23 1.73 -22.62
N GLY A 78 10.29 2.41 -23.77
CA GLY A 78 9.31 3.39 -24.21
C GLY A 78 7.87 2.94 -24.02
N CYS A 79 7.04 3.89 -23.62
CA CYS A 79 5.61 3.80 -23.85
C CYS A 79 5.40 3.57 -25.36
N ASN A 80 4.87 2.40 -25.71
CA ASN A 80 4.12 2.19 -26.94
C ASN A 80 2.64 2.31 -26.58
#